data_AF-A0A7C6DNJ3-F1
#
_entry.id   AF-A0A7C6DNJ3-F1
#
_cell.length_a   1.000
_cell.length_b   1.000
_cell.length_c   1.000
_cell.angle_alpha   90.00
_cell.angle_beta   90.00
_cell.angle_gamma   90.00
#
_symmetry.space_group_name_H-M   'P 1'
#
loop_
_entity.id
_entity.type
_entity.pdbx_description
1 polymer ?
#
loop_
_entity_poly.entity_id
_entity_poly.type
_entity_poly.pdbx_seq_one_letter_code
_entity_poly.pdbx_strand_id
1 'polypeptide(L)' 'MTMEFLGFPRPDGSFGIRNHVLVIPGGLVGTKISEFVPGTVTTNTANLGGGCTSRDREAAA' A
#
# COMPACT_ATOMS: atom_id res chain seq x y z
N MET A 1 8.73 15.84 35.77
CA MET A 1 9.31 16.09 34.44
C MET A 1 8.55 15.22 33.45
N THR A 2 7.88 15.82 32.47
CA THR A 2 7.24 15.11 31.36
C THR A 2 8.32 14.72 30.35
N MET A 3 8.34 13.46 29.95
CA MET A 3 9.27 12.92 28.95
C MET A 3 8.56 12.95 27.60
N GLU A 4 8.67 14.09 26.92
CA GLU A 4 8.04 14.32 25.62
C GLU A 4 9.01 13.95 24.49
N PHE A 5 8.48 13.43 23.39
CA PHE A 5 9.24 13.17 22.17
C PHE A 5 8.40 13.48 20.93
N LEU A 6 9.08 13.81 19.82
CA LEU A 6 8.44 14.02 18.53
C LEU A 6 8.18 12.66 17.86
N GLY A 7 6.91 12.30 17.75
CA GLY A 7 6.46 11.03 17.16
C GLY A 7 5.37 11.21 16.10
N PHE A 8 5.03 10.11 15.43
CA PHE A 8 3.93 10.08 14.46
C PHE A 8 2.66 9.56 15.16
N PRO A 9 1.63 10.40 15.37
CA PRO A 9 0.38 9.98 15.98
C PRO A 9 -0.37 9.01 15.07
N ARG A 10 -1.04 8.03 15.67
CA ARG A 10 -1.86 7.02 14.98
C ARG A 10 -3.35 7.17 15.38
N PRO A 11 -4.30 6.73 14.53
CA PRO A 11 -5.72 6.82 14.84
C PRO A 11 -6.16 6.07 16.11
N ASP A 12 -5.39 5.08 16.55
CA ASP A 12 -5.62 4.31 17.78
C ASP A 12 -5.06 5.00 19.05
N GLY A 13 -4.46 6.19 18.91
CA GLY A 13 -3.85 6.94 20.01
C GLY A 13 -2.40 6.56 20.32
N SER A 14 -1.83 5.57 19.61
CA SER A 14 -0.42 5.23 19.73
C SER A 14 0.49 6.22 18.99
N PHE A 15 1.79 6.19 19.31
CA PHE A 15 2.80 7.03 18.68
C PHE A 15 3.96 6.17 18.17
N GLY A 16 4.32 6.35 16.90
CA GLY A 16 5.46 5.68 16.29
C GLY A 16 6.70 6.57 16.24
N ILE A 17 7.88 5.97 16.37
CA ILE A 17 9.17 6.65 16.13
C ILE A 17 9.52 6.77 14.63
N ARG A 18 8.80 6.05 13.76
CA ARG A 18 8.99 6.02 12.31
C ARG A 18 7.64 5.99 11.59
N ASN A 19 7.58 6.58 10.40
CA ASN A 19 6.43 6.50 9.52
C ASN A 19 6.77 5.67 8.27
N HIS A 20 6.43 4.38 8.30
CA HIS A 20 6.62 3.48 7.17
C HIS A 20 5.42 3.53 6.22
N VAL A 21 5.69 3.49 4.92
CA VAL A 21 4.67 3.33 3.87
C VAL A 21 4.94 2.00 3.17
N LEU A 22 3.93 1.13 3.14
CA LEU A 22 3.97 -0.11 2.38
C LEU A 22 3.50 0.17 0.95
N VAL A 23 4.35 -0.11 -0.03
CA VAL A 23 4.01 -0.01 -1.46
C VAL A 23 3.90 -1.41 -2.03
N ILE A 24 2.74 -1.74 -2.57
CA ILE A 24 2.45 -3.04 -3.20
C ILE A 24 2.15 -2.78 -4.68
N PRO A 25 2.70 -3.57 -5.61
CA PRO A 25 2.32 -3.50 -7.03
C PRO A 25 0.80 -3.61 -7.21
N GLY A 26 0.27 -2.83 -8.15
CA GLY A 26 -1.14 -2.92 -8.54
C GLY A 26 -1.49 -4.30 -9.10
N GLY A 27 -2.77 -4.68 -9.00
CA GLY A 27 -3.27 -6.00 -9.39
C GLY A 27 -4.28 -6.54 -8.37
N LEU A 28 -4.74 -7.79 -8.56
CA LEU A 28 -5.80 -8.39 -7.73
C LEU A 28 -5.51 -8.30 -6.22
N VAL A 29 -4.29 -8.63 -5.80
CA VAL A 29 -3.90 -8.64 -4.39
C VAL A 29 -3.82 -7.21 -3.82
N GLY A 30 -3.20 -6.29 -4.56
CA GLY A 30 -3.13 -4.87 -4.16
C GLY A 30 -4.53 -4.26 -3.99
N THR A 31 -5.44 -4.55 -4.92
CA THR A 31 -6.84 -4.11 -4.86
C THR A 31 -7.56 -4.67 -3.63
N LYS A 32 -7.44 -5.98 -3.38
CA LYS A 32 -8.09 -6.63 -2.22
C LYS A 32 -7.58 -6.10 -0.89
N ILE A 33 -6.28 -5.84 -0.78
CA ILE A 33 -5.70 -5.21 0.42
C ILE A 33 -6.26 -3.79 0.59
N SER A 34 -6.37 -3.01 -0.49
CA SER A 34 -6.92 -1.65 -0.39
C SER A 34 -8.40 -1.59 -0.04
N GLU A 35 -9.19 -2.58 -0.47
CA GLU A 35 -10.59 -2.73 -0.07
C GLU A 35 -10.72 -3.12 1.42
N PHE A 36 -9.78 -3.91 1.94
CA PHE A 36 -9.84 -4.46 3.29
C PHE A 36 -9.22 -3.56 4.36
N VAL A 37 -8.18 -2.79 4.03
CA VAL A 37 -7.42 -1.96 4.98
C VAL A 37 -7.76 -0.48 4.78
N PRO A 38 -8.56 0.13 5.67
CA PRO A 38 -8.94 1.54 5.58
C PRO A 38 -7.71 2.46 5.57
N GLY A 39 -7.77 3.53 4.77
CA GLY A 39 -6.71 4.54 4.68
C GLY A 39 -5.55 4.16 3.76
N THR A 40 -5.58 2.98 3.14
CA THR A 40 -4.68 2.67 2.02
C THR A 40 -5.20 3.30 0.73
N VAL A 41 -4.27 3.70 -0.15
CA VAL A 41 -4.61 4.26 -1.46
C VAL A 41 -3.94 3.42 -2.54
N THR A 42 -4.70 3.04 -3.56
CA THR A 42 -4.11 2.45 -4.76
C THR A 42 -3.49 3.57 -5.58
N THR A 43 -2.16 3.62 -5.65
CA THR A 43 -1.51 4.43 -6.67
C THR A 43 -1.75 3.75 -8.01
N ASN A 44 -2.66 4.31 -8.80
CA ASN A 44 -2.86 3.89 -10.18
C ASN A 44 -1.68 4.42 -11.00
N THR A 45 -0.51 3.79 -10.86
CA THR A 45 0.59 4.01 -11.79
C THR A 45 0.04 3.62 -13.15
N ALA A 46 -0.11 4.60 -14.05
CA ALA A 46 -0.58 4.35 -15.41
C ALA A 46 0.12 3.10 -15.93
N ASN A 47 -0.66 2.17 -16.49
CA ASN A 47 -0.23 0.87 -16.97
C ASN A 47 0.77 1.04 -18.13
N LEU A 48 1.97 1.53 -17.82
CA LEU A 48 3.14 1.58 -18.66
C LEU A 48 3.75 0.18 -18.60
N GLY A 49 3.04 -0.79 -19.16
CA GLY A 49 3.56 -2.13 -19.47
C GLY A 49 4.22 -2.82 -18.27
N GLY A 50 3.46 -3.01 -17.19
CA GLY A 50 3.88 -3.85 -16.07
C GLY A 50 3.92 -5.33 -16.45
N GLY A 51 4.86 -5.71 -17.32
CA GLY A 51 5.38 -7.07 -17.54
C GLY A 51 4.45 -8.12 -18.13
N CYS A 52 3.13 -8.00 -17.98
CA CYS A 52 2.18 -8.95 -18.55
C CYS A 52 1.69 -8.42 -19.90
N THR A 53 2.35 -8.86 -20.98
CA THR A 53 1.86 -8.68 -22.33
C THR A 53 0.57 -9.49 -22.52
N SER A 54 -0.21 -9.20 -23.57
CA SER A 54 -1.41 -9.98 -23.90
C SER A 54 -1.15 -11.50 -23.98
N ARG A 55 0.09 -11.90 -24.31
CA ARG A 55 0.52 -13.31 -24.37
C ARG A 55 0.60 -13.99 -22.99
N ASP A 56 0.90 -13.25 -21.94
CA ASP A 56 1.01 -13.83 -20.58
C ASP A 56 -0.37 -14.19 -20.02
N ARG A 57 -1.42 -13.50 -20.48
CA ARG A 57 -2.82 -13.82 -20.15
C ARG A 57 -3.30 -15.10 -20.84
N GLU A 58 -2.87 -15.33 -22.09
CA GLU A 58 -3.26 -16.50 -22.88
C GLU A 58 -2.61 -17.80 -22.37
N ALA A 59 -1.44 -17.72 -21.71
CA ALA A 59 -0.75 -18.88 -21.16
C ALA A 59 -1.29 -19.39 -19.81
N ALA A 60 -2.14 -18.61 -19.13
CA ALA A 60 -2.67 -18.93 -17.80
C ALA A 60 -4.14 -19.40 -17.80
N ALA A 61 -4.73 -19.60 -18.99
CA ALA A 61 -6.07 -20.15 -19.20
C ALA A 61 -5.98 -21.59 -19.73
#